data_AF-A0A7S1RA42-F1
#
_entry.id   AF-A0A7S1RA42-F1
#
_cell.length_a   1.000
_cell.length_b   1.000
_cell.length_c   1.000
_cell.angle_alpha   90.00
_cell.angle_beta   90.00
_cell.angle_gamma   90.00
#
_symmetry.space_group_name_H-M   'P 1'
#
loop_
_entity.id
_entity.type
_entity.pdbx_description
1 polymer ?
#
loop_
_entity_poly.entity_id
_entity_poly.type
_entity_poly.pdbx_seq_one_letter_code
_entity_poly.pdbx_strand_id
1 'polypeptide(L)'
;RLSNKMYGCRVMQKAFQACAPEVQLMLATELRRGVVDCIKSMHGNYVIQMCIEQMPPDSVSFVVEAIEERAEQTAQHVYGCRIIQRLLEHCSPARLETMLKRILGNVLRLAEDAYGNYVIRHILDHGKKEHKQRIIEAVRDNV
;
A
#
# COMPACT_ATOMS: atom_id res chain seq x y z
N ARG A 1 4.07 16.92 -11.38
CA ARG A 1 3.82 15.70 -12.19
C ARG A 1 2.33 15.53 -12.42
N LEU A 2 1.90 15.07 -13.59
CA LEU A 2 0.48 14.88 -13.97
C LEU A 2 -0.27 13.95 -13.01
N SER A 3 0.42 12.94 -12.45
CA SER A 3 -0.12 11.99 -11.47
C SER A 3 -0.76 12.65 -10.24
N ASN A 4 -0.28 13.82 -9.80
CA ASN A 4 -0.74 14.49 -8.59
C ASN A 4 -1.82 15.56 -8.86
N LYS A 5 -2.33 15.66 -10.09
CA LYS A 5 -3.33 16.66 -10.50
C LYS A 5 -4.67 15.98 -10.76
N MET A 6 -5.78 16.64 -10.39
CA MET A 6 -7.15 16.10 -10.48
C MET A 6 -7.50 15.53 -11.84
N TYR A 7 -7.21 16.28 -12.91
CA TYR A 7 -7.48 15.84 -14.28
C TYR A 7 -6.33 15.01 -14.87
N GLY A 8 -5.09 15.32 -14.48
CA GLY A 8 -3.89 14.62 -14.96
C GLY A 8 -3.83 13.16 -14.51
N CYS A 9 -4.29 12.83 -13.30
CA CYS A 9 -4.32 11.44 -12.83
C CYS A 9 -5.32 10.60 -13.64
N ARG A 10 -6.48 11.17 -14.03
CA ARG A 10 -7.49 10.47 -14.82
C ARG A 10 -6.98 10.15 -16.22
N VAL A 11 -6.26 11.09 -16.84
CA VAL A 11 -5.62 10.85 -18.14
C VAL A 11 -4.53 9.78 -18.02
N MET A 12 -3.69 9.84 -16.97
CA MET A 12 -2.70 8.81 -16.70
C MET A 12 -3.32 7.43 -16.51
N GLN A 13 -4.43 7.33 -15.77
CA GLN A 13 -5.13 6.07 -15.55
C GLN A 13 -5.69 5.49 -16.86
N LYS A 14 -6.36 6.33 -17.67
CA LYS A 14 -6.86 5.89 -18.98
C LYS A 14 -5.73 5.48 -19.93
N ALA A 15 -4.63 6.23 -19.96
CA ALA A 15 -3.47 5.87 -20.75
C ALA A 15 -2.90 4.51 -20.29
N PHE A 16 -2.79 4.29 -18.99
CA PHE A 16 -2.31 3.04 -18.43
C PHE A 16 -3.19 1.85 -18.82
N GLN A 17 -4.51 2.01 -18.78
CA GLN A 17 -5.47 0.97 -19.19
C GLN A 17 -5.49 0.72 -20.69
N ALA A 18 -5.16 1.71 -21.51
CA ALA A 18 -5.20 1.62 -22.97
C ALA A 18 -3.88 1.12 -23.60
N CYS A 19 -2.82 0.96 -22.81
CA CYS A 19 -1.49 0.62 -23.31
C CYS A 19 -1.08 -0.81 -22.96
N ALA A 20 -0.15 -1.37 -23.76
CA ALA A 20 0.42 -2.69 -23.55
C ALA A 20 1.25 -2.77 -22.24
N PRO A 21 1.44 -3.97 -21.65
CA PRO A 21 2.16 -4.15 -20.38
C PRO A 21 3.56 -3.53 -20.36
N GLU A 22 4.27 -3.52 -21.49
CA GLU A 22 5.61 -2.92 -21.60
C GLU A 22 5.55 -1.41 -21.38
N VAL A 23 4.51 -0.75 -21.90
CA VAL A 23 4.30 0.69 -21.73
C VAL A 23 3.84 1.01 -20.31
N GLN A 24 3.00 0.16 -19.71
CA GLN A 24 2.63 0.26 -18.30
C GLN A 24 3.87 0.24 -17.40
N LEU A 25 4.82 -0.65 -17.67
CA LEU A 25 6.07 -0.74 -16.93
C LEU A 25 6.94 0.52 -17.11
N MET A 26 7.01 1.09 -18.33
CA MET A 26 7.71 2.36 -18.57
C MET A 26 7.08 3.50 -17.76
N LEU A 27 5.76 3.63 -17.78
CA LEU A 27 5.05 4.66 -17.01
C LEU A 27 5.23 4.48 -15.50
N ALA A 28 5.18 3.24 -14.99
CA ALA A 28 5.44 2.93 -13.59
C ALA A 28 6.89 3.25 -13.18
N THR A 29 7.85 3.03 -14.07
CA THR A 29 9.27 3.36 -13.83
C THR A 29 9.46 4.86 -13.59
N GLU A 30 8.76 5.71 -14.33
CA GLU A 30 8.79 7.17 -14.12
C GLU A 30 8.23 7.58 -12.75
N LEU A 31 7.28 6.82 -12.20
CA LEU A 31 6.70 7.07 -10.87
C LEU A 31 7.65 6.75 -9.71
N ARG A 32 8.67 5.89 -9.93
CA ARG A 32 9.60 5.42 -8.87
C ARG A 32 10.20 6.56 -8.03
N ARG A 33 10.61 7.65 -8.66
CA ARG A 33 11.24 8.80 -7.98
C ARG A 33 10.29 9.62 -7.09
N GLY A 34 8.99 9.37 -7.12
CA GLY A 34 7.99 10.15 -6.41
C GLY A 34 6.82 9.33 -5.86
N VAL A 35 7.04 8.05 -5.58
CA VAL A 35 6.00 7.13 -5.10
C VAL A 35 5.36 7.67 -3.83
N VAL A 36 6.16 8.03 -2.83
CA VAL A 36 5.66 8.52 -1.53
C VAL A 36 4.79 9.76 -1.71
N ASP A 37 5.20 10.70 -2.56
CA ASP A 37 4.42 11.90 -2.84
C ASP A 37 3.11 11.58 -3.57
N CYS A 38 3.13 10.60 -4.48
CA CYS A 38 1.92 10.13 -5.14
C CYS A 38 0.96 9.49 -4.12
N ILE A 39 1.46 8.63 -3.22
CA ILE A 39 0.67 8.02 -2.16
C ILE A 39 0.02 9.07 -1.27
N LYS A 40 0.75 10.14 -0.93
CA LYS A 40 0.25 11.23 -0.08
C LYS A 40 -0.68 12.20 -0.82
N SER A 41 -0.76 12.13 -2.15
CA SER A 41 -1.61 12.99 -2.96
C SER A 41 -3.05 12.49 -2.99
N MET A 42 -4.02 13.41 -2.87
CA MET A 42 -5.45 13.16 -3.10
C MET A 42 -5.75 12.51 -4.45
N HIS A 43 -4.88 12.70 -5.45
CA HIS A 43 -5.06 12.17 -6.80
C HIS A 43 -4.04 11.10 -7.15
N GLY A 44 -2.78 11.27 -6.73
CA GLY A 44 -1.70 10.33 -7.04
C GLY A 44 -1.92 8.95 -6.43
N ASN A 45 -2.61 8.86 -5.30
CA ASN A 45 -2.84 7.57 -4.63
C ASN A 45 -3.60 6.59 -5.53
N TYR A 46 -4.55 7.08 -6.34
CA TYR A 46 -5.31 6.23 -7.26
C TYR A 46 -4.47 5.68 -8.41
N VAL A 47 -3.39 6.39 -8.79
CA VAL A 47 -2.44 5.88 -9.78
C VAL A 47 -1.63 4.73 -9.18
N ILE A 48 -1.21 4.86 -7.91
CA ILE A 48 -0.47 3.79 -7.21
C ILE A 48 -1.36 2.57 -6.96
N GLN A 49 -2.62 2.76 -6.55
CA GLN A 49 -3.59 1.65 -6.41
C GLN A 49 -3.76 0.91 -7.72
N MET A 50 -3.97 1.63 -8.83
CA MET A 50 -4.08 1.04 -10.16
C MET A 50 -2.85 0.22 -10.55
N CYS A 51 -1.63 0.72 -10.27
CA CYS A 51 -0.42 -0.07 -10.52
C CYS A 51 -0.44 -1.40 -9.75
N ILE A 52 -0.83 -1.38 -8.47
CA ILE A 52 -0.88 -2.59 -7.63
C ILE A 52 -1.96 -3.57 -8.11
N GLU A 53 -3.13 -3.06 -8.49
CA GLU A 53 -4.28 -3.89 -8.88
C GLU A 53 -4.15 -4.51 -10.27
N GLN A 54 -3.45 -3.84 -11.21
CA GLN A 54 -3.46 -4.19 -12.64
C GLN A 54 -2.13 -4.71 -13.18
N MET A 55 -1.01 -4.44 -12.51
CA MET A 55 0.28 -4.95 -12.96
C MET A 55 0.61 -6.30 -12.30
N PRO A 56 1.48 -7.11 -12.92
CA PRO A 56 2.05 -8.28 -12.26
C PRO A 56 2.68 -7.88 -10.91
N PRO A 57 2.51 -8.66 -9.83
CA PRO A 57 3.05 -8.34 -8.51
C PRO A 57 4.57 -8.06 -8.53
N ASP A 58 5.30 -8.74 -9.42
CA ASP A 58 6.74 -8.55 -9.65
C ASP A 58 7.11 -7.15 -10.12
N SER A 59 6.22 -6.47 -10.84
CA SER A 59 6.45 -5.14 -11.40
C SER A 59 6.20 -4.00 -10.41
N VAL A 60 5.61 -4.28 -9.24
CA VAL A 60 5.26 -3.25 -8.24
C VAL A 60 6.19 -3.24 -7.01
N SER A 61 7.34 -3.93 -7.06
CA SER A 61 8.34 -3.92 -5.97
C SER A 61 8.73 -2.51 -5.54
N PHE A 62 8.83 -1.59 -6.51
CA PHE A 62 9.21 -0.20 -6.26
C PHE A 62 8.24 0.52 -5.31
N VAL A 63 6.98 0.10 -5.22
CA VAL A 63 6.02 0.66 -4.27
C VAL A 63 6.32 0.15 -2.86
N VAL A 64 6.59 -1.15 -2.72
CA VAL A 64 6.92 -1.80 -1.44
C VAL A 64 8.23 -1.21 -0.89
N GLU A 65 9.29 -1.19 -1.70
CA GLU A 65 10.60 -0.62 -1.36
C GLU A 65 10.51 0.84 -0.91
N ALA A 66 9.63 1.64 -1.54
CA ALA A 66 9.46 3.03 -1.20
C ALA A 66 8.80 3.27 0.18
N ILE A 67 8.03 2.29 0.69
CA ILE A 67 7.23 2.46 1.91
C ILE A 67 7.55 1.48 3.03
N GLU A 68 8.30 0.40 2.80
CA GLU A 68 8.50 -0.65 3.81
C GLU A 68 9.11 -0.08 5.10
N GLU A 69 10.11 0.78 5.01
CA GLU A 69 10.76 1.42 6.17
C GLU A 69 9.86 2.40 6.94
N ARG A 70 8.78 2.85 6.29
CA ARG A 70 7.79 3.81 6.82
C ARG A 70 6.38 3.22 6.85
N ALA A 71 6.28 1.90 6.97
CA ALA A 71 5.00 1.18 6.88
C ALA A 71 3.98 1.66 7.93
N GLU A 72 4.42 1.88 9.18
CA GLU A 72 3.58 2.43 10.25
C GLU A 72 2.98 3.79 9.86
N GLN A 73 3.84 4.76 9.49
CA GLN A 73 3.41 6.10 9.12
C GLN A 73 2.50 6.09 7.88
N THR A 74 2.74 5.14 6.96
CA THR A 74 1.92 4.98 5.76
C THR A 74 0.55 4.38 6.12
N ALA A 75 0.49 3.45 7.08
CA ALA A 75 -0.76 2.87 7.58
C ALA A 75 -1.65 3.90 8.29
N GLN A 76 -1.05 4.88 8.96
CA GLN A 76 -1.77 5.98 9.63
C GLN A 76 -2.19 7.11 8.68
N HIS A 77 -1.85 7.03 7.40
CA HIS A 77 -2.17 8.08 6.44
C HIS A 77 -3.52 7.81 5.74
N VAL A 78 -4.36 8.85 5.60
CA VAL A 78 -5.71 8.79 4.99
C VAL A 78 -5.77 8.07 3.63
N TYR A 79 -4.73 8.24 2.81
CA TYR A 79 -4.59 7.52 1.53
C TYR A 79 -3.61 6.36 1.59
N GLY A 80 -2.62 6.41 2.50
CA GLY A 80 -1.56 5.41 2.58
C GLY A 80 -2.06 4.08 3.11
N CYS A 81 -3.05 4.10 4.02
CA CYS A 81 -3.69 2.90 4.54
C CYS A 81 -4.34 2.06 3.42
N ARG A 82 -4.83 2.71 2.36
CA ARG A 82 -5.41 2.04 1.18
C ARG A 82 -4.33 1.36 0.35
N ILE A 83 -3.17 2.00 0.20
CA ILE A 83 -2.03 1.39 -0.51
C ILE A 83 -1.55 0.13 0.20
N ILE A 84 -1.44 0.17 1.53
CA ILE A 84 -1.06 -1.02 2.30
C ILE A 84 -2.09 -2.14 2.13
N GLN A 85 -3.38 -1.84 2.18
CA GLN A 85 -4.43 -2.84 1.94
C GLN A 85 -4.31 -3.46 0.53
N ARG A 86 -4.12 -2.65 -0.53
CA ARG A 86 -3.89 -3.17 -1.89
C ARG A 86 -2.66 -4.06 -1.97
N LEU A 87 -1.56 -3.66 -1.32
CA LEU A 87 -0.35 -4.50 -1.29
C LEU A 87 -0.63 -5.84 -0.60
N LEU A 88 -1.33 -5.84 0.53
CA LEU A 88 -1.70 -7.08 1.26
C LEU A 88 -2.59 -8.01 0.43
N GLU A 89 -3.44 -7.46 -0.43
CA GLU A 89 -4.35 -8.22 -1.31
C GLU A 89 -3.67 -8.80 -2.55
N HIS A 90 -2.71 -8.06 -3.12
CA HIS A 90 -2.15 -8.38 -4.44
C HIS A 90 -0.70 -8.90 -4.43
N CYS A 91 0.06 -8.64 -3.36
CA CYS A 91 1.46 -9.08 -3.26
C CYS A 91 1.62 -10.29 -2.34
N SER A 92 2.63 -11.13 -2.63
CA SER A 92 2.90 -12.29 -1.79
C SER A 92 3.39 -11.88 -0.40
N PRO A 93 3.03 -12.62 0.67
CA PRO A 93 3.48 -12.31 2.03
C PRO A 93 5.00 -12.25 2.20
N ALA A 94 5.76 -13.04 1.43
CA ALA A 94 7.23 -13.01 1.44
C ALA A 94 7.78 -11.65 0.99
N ARG A 95 7.15 -11.04 -0.02
CA ARG A 95 7.53 -9.70 -0.49
C ARG A 95 7.21 -8.60 0.51
N LEU A 96 6.19 -8.82 1.32
CA LEU A 96 5.70 -7.85 2.29
C LEU A 96 6.30 -8.05 3.68
N GLU A 97 7.27 -8.96 3.85
CA GLU A 97 7.74 -9.39 5.17
C GLU A 97 8.24 -8.22 6.03
N THR A 98 9.10 -7.35 5.49
CA THR A 98 9.63 -6.17 6.20
C THR A 98 8.51 -5.21 6.59
N MET A 99 7.59 -4.92 5.66
CA MET A 99 6.43 -4.07 5.90
C MET A 99 5.52 -4.65 7.00
N LEU A 100 5.22 -5.95 6.92
CA LEU A 100 4.38 -6.67 7.88
C LEU A 100 5.02 -6.72 9.26
N LYS A 101 6.34 -6.95 9.37
CA LYS A 101 7.06 -6.90 10.65
C LYS A 101 6.89 -5.54 11.33
N ARG A 102 6.99 -4.44 10.58
CA ARG A 102 6.81 -3.08 11.12
C ARG A 102 5.37 -2.79 11.54
N ILE A 103 4.38 -3.25 10.77
CA ILE A 103 2.96 -3.12 11.13
C ILE A 103 2.66 -3.93 12.39
N LEU A 104 3.09 -5.20 12.44
CA LEU A 104 2.87 -6.11 13.57
C LEU A 104 3.72 -5.78 14.81
N GLY A 105 4.70 -4.89 14.68
CA GLY A 105 5.43 -4.30 15.80
C GLY A 105 4.69 -3.14 16.47
N ASN A 106 3.69 -2.57 15.80
CA ASN A 106 2.97 -1.37 16.24
C ASN A 106 1.44 -1.58 16.31
N VAL A 107 0.99 -2.81 16.58
CA VAL A 107 -0.42 -3.20 16.51
C VAL A 107 -1.32 -2.27 17.33
N LEU A 108 -1.00 -2.02 18.60
CA LEU A 108 -1.84 -1.22 19.50
C LEU A 108 -2.00 0.22 19.00
N ARG A 109 -0.88 0.88 18.69
CA ARG A 109 -0.90 2.24 18.13
C ARG A 109 -1.72 2.31 16.84
N LEU A 110 -1.56 1.34 15.95
CA LEU A 110 -2.33 1.30 14.70
C LEU A 110 -3.80 0.98 14.93
N ALA A 111 -4.14 0.16 15.92
CA ALA A 111 -5.53 -0.16 16.26
C ALA A 111 -6.30 1.06 16.79
N GLU A 112 -5.63 1.96 17.51
CA GLU A 112 -6.19 3.22 18.03
C GLU A 112 -6.18 4.36 17.00
N ASP A 113 -5.44 4.22 15.90
CA ASP A 113 -5.31 5.25 14.88
C ASP A 113 -6.56 5.34 13.98
N ALA A 114 -6.92 6.56 13.57
CA ALA A 114 -8.09 6.85 12.73
C ALA A 114 -8.09 6.12 11.37
N TYR A 115 -6.90 5.79 10.84
CA TYR A 115 -6.74 5.07 9.57
C TYR A 115 -6.01 3.73 9.72
N GLY A 116 -5.06 3.64 10.66
CA GLY A 116 -4.31 2.42 10.95
C GLY A 116 -5.21 1.24 11.32
N ASN A 117 -6.34 1.51 11.98
CA ASN A 117 -7.28 0.47 12.40
C ASN A 117 -7.84 -0.34 11.22
N TYR A 118 -7.96 0.27 10.04
CA TYR A 118 -8.41 -0.43 8.84
C TYR A 118 -7.36 -1.45 8.37
N VAL A 119 -6.07 -1.14 8.51
CA VAL A 119 -4.98 -2.07 8.16
C VAL A 119 -4.96 -3.25 9.14
N ILE A 120 -5.10 -2.98 10.44
CA ILE A 120 -5.14 -4.04 11.46
C ILE A 120 -6.34 -4.98 11.25
N ARG A 121 -7.54 -4.43 11.06
CA ARG A 121 -8.73 -5.23 10.73
C ARG A 121 -8.55 -6.03 9.44
N HIS A 122 -7.97 -5.43 8.40
CA HIS A 122 -7.71 -6.14 7.16
C HIS A 122 -6.79 -7.36 7.36
N ILE A 123 -5.74 -7.25 8.20
CA ILE A 123 -4.88 -8.39 8.53
C ILE A 123 -5.64 -9.44 9.37
N LEU A 124 -6.52 -9.01 10.28
CA LEU A 124 -7.39 -9.94 11.04
C LEU A 124 -8.37 -10.70 10.13
N ASP A 125 -8.87 -10.08 9.08
CA ASP A 125 -9.80 -10.70 8.14
C ASP A 125 -9.07 -11.65 7.18
N HIS A 126 -7.98 -11.20 6.55
CA HIS A 126 -7.37 -11.88 5.39
C HIS A 126 -5.93 -12.38 5.61
N GLY A 127 -5.27 -11.98 6.70
CA GLY A 127 -3.88 -12.30 6.97
C GLY A 127 -3.62 -13.78 7.30
N LYS A 128 -2.34 -14.17 7.34
CA LYS A 128 -1.94 -15.51 7.81
C LYS A 128 -2.30 -15.71 9.28
N LYS A 129 -2.54 -16.96 9.67
CA LYS A 129 -2.85 -17.36 11.07
C LYS A 129 -1.84 -16.76 12.06
N GLU A 130 -0.55 -16.80 11.73
CA GLU A 130 0.53 -16.26 12.57
C GLU A 130 0.42 -14.75 12.81
N HIS A 131 0.06 -13.97 11.77
CA HIS A 131 -0.13 -12.52 11.89
C HIS A 131 -1.38 -12.19 12.71
N LYS A 132 -2.48 -12.93 12.47
CA LYS A 132 -3.71 -12.78 13.26
C LYS A 132 -3.45 -13.07 14.73
N GLN A 133 -2.73 -14.16 15.03
CA GLN A 133 -2.39 -14.55 16.38
C GLN A 133 -1.59 -13.46 17.10
N ARG A 134 -0.60 -12.85 16.43
CA ARG A 134 0.19 -11.74 16.98
C ARG A 134 -0.66 -10.50 17.31
N ILE A 135 -1.66 -10.20 16.49
CA ILE A 135 -2.61 -9.10 16.77
C ILE A 135 -3.49 -9.45 17.98
N ILE A 136 -4.01 -10.67 18.03
CA ILE A 136 -4.88 -11.14 19.14
C ILE A 136 -4.12 -11.11 20.48
N GLU A 137 -2.87 -11.56 20.50
CA GLU A 137 -2.01 -11.51 21.69
C GLU A 137 -1.79 -10.08 22.16
N ALA A 138 -1.40 -9.17 21.25
CA ALA A 138 -1.20 -7.77 21.59
C ALA A 138 -2.47 -7.13 22.19
N VAL A 139 -3.65 -7.41 21.62
CA VAL A 139 -4.92 -6.88 22.15
C VAL A 139 -5.25 -7.51 23.50
N ARG A 140 -5.12 -8.83 23.66
CA ARG A 140 -5.44 -9.53 24.91
C ARG A 140 -4.68 -8.97 26.10
N ASP A 141 -3.40 -8.64 25.92
CA ASP A 141 -2.54 -8.13 26.99
C ASP A 141 -2.91 -6.69 27.42
N ASN A 142 -3.87 -6.05 26.75
CA ASN A 142 -4.31 -4.67 26.97
C ASN A 142 -5.83 -4.54 27.15
N VAL A 143 -6.51 -5.64 27.50
CA VAL A 143 -7.95 -5.68 27.84
C VAL A 143 -8.13 -5.94 29.34
#